data_AF-A0A6C0K5W8-F1
#
_entry.id   AF-A0A6C0K5W8-F1
#
_cell.length_a   1.000
_cell.length_b   1.000
_cell.length_c   1.000
_cell.angle_alpha   90.00
_cell.angle_beta   90.00
_cell.angle_gamma   90.00
#
_symmetry.space_group_name_H-M   'P 1'
#
loop_
_entity.id
_entity.type
_entity.pdbx_description
1 polymer ?
#
loop_
_entity_poly.entity_id
_entity_poly.type
_entity_poly.pdbx_seq_one_letter_code
_entity_poly.pdbx_strand_id
1 'polypeptide(L)'
;MATNITTDSKRRQTEINNWYYNYRLDTLFILQLTLLAFSIILLFSIFSKYRLISPIFIVYITVFFLLFIFIVWYFKYSYSKNTRDFYHWNKRRFTGDGETTAIPMEVRSAMNDILSRCNV
;
A
#
# COMPACT_ATOMS: atom_id res chain seq x y z
N MET A 1 14.63 -29.55 17.91
CA MET A 1 14.62 -28.05 17.93
C MET A 1 14.85 -27.49 16.52
N ALA A 2 14.04 -27.87 15.52
CA ALA A 2 14.22 -27.46 14.10
C ALA A 2 12.90 -27.07 13.38
N THR A 3 11.75 -27.17 14.07
CA THR A 3 10.42 -26.92 13.51
C THR A 3 10.06 -25.44 13.42
N ASN A 4 10.71 -24.57 14.21
CA ASN A 4 10.36 -23.14 14.25
C ASN A 4 10.91 -22.36 13.05
N ILE A 5 12.09 -22.72 12.52
CA ILE A 5 12.74 -22.01 11.40
C ILE A 5 11.97 -22.22 10.08
N THR A 6 11.46 -23.43 9.86
CA THR A 6 10.68 -23.78 8.64
C THR A 6 9.28 -23.20 8.66
N THR A 7 8.71 -22.99 9.84
CA THR A 7 7.37 -22.41 10.00
C THR A 7 7.42 -20.89 9.81
N ASP A 8 8.46 -20.21 10.31
CA ASP A 8 8.67 -18.77 10.08
C ASP A 8 8.98 -18.47 8.60
N SER A 9 9.79 -19.31 7.93
CA SER A 9 10.11 -19.10 6.51
C SER A 9 8.92 -19.31 5.59
N LYS A 10 8.05 -20.30 5.86
CA LYS A 10 6.78 -20.49 5.12
C LYS A 10 5.82 -19.33 5.32
N ARG A 11 5.66 -18.84 6.55
CA ARG A 11 4.80 -17.69 6.86
C ARG A 11 5.25 -16.44 6.09
N ARG A 12 6.54 -16.15 6.10
CA ARG A 12 7.10 -15.01 5.35
C ARG A 12 6.86 -15.14 3.84
N GLN A 13 7.00 -16.34 3.27
CA GLN A 13 6.69 -16.57 1.85
C GLN A 13 5.22 -16.30 1.52
N THR A 14 4.29 -16.71 2.38
CA THR A 14 2.86 -16.40 2.20
C THR A 14 2.59 -14.90 2.28
N GLU A 15 3.21 -14.19 3.23
CA GLU A 15 3.08 -12.73 3.36
C GLU A 15 3.62 -12.00 2.11
N ILE A 16 4.77 -12.43 1.58
CA ILE A 16 5.34 -11.91 0.33
C ILE A 16 4.40 -12.17 -0.86
N ASN A 17 3.85 -13.38 -0.98
CA ASN A 17 2.98 -13.74 -2.09
C ASN A 17 1.68 -12.92 -2.07
N ASN A 18 1.06 -12.78 -0.89
CA ASN A 18 -0.14 -11.95 -0.72
C ASN A 18 0.13 -10.49 -1.06
N TRP A 19 1.30 -9.98 -0.69
CA TRP A 19 1.71 -8.62 -1.05
C TRP A 19 1.84 -8.44 -2.56
N TYR A 20 2.54 -9.35 -3.25
CA TYR A 20 2.68 -9.29 -4.72
C TYR A 20 1.33 -9.35 -5.43
N TYR A 21 0.42 -10.18 -4.94
CA TYR A 21 -0.93 -10.29 -5.47
C TYR A 21 -1.69 -8.95 -5.36
N ASN A 22 -1.74 -8.36 -4.16
CA ASN A 22 -2.42 -7.08 -3.93
C ASN A 22 -1.79 -5.93 -4.72
N TYR A 23 -0.46 -5.87 -4.77
CA TYR A 23 0.25 -4.84 -5.54
C TYR A 23 -0.12 -4.88 -7.03
N ARG A 24 -0.22 -6.10 -7.61
CA ARG A 24 -0.63 -6.30 -9.00
C ARG A 24 -2.07 -5.90 -9.23
N LEU A 25 -3.00 -6.27 -8.34
CA LEU A 25 -4.41 -5.88 -8.43
C LEU A 25 -4.58 -4.35 -8.41
N ASP A 26 -3.94 -3.67 -7.47
CA ASP A 26 -3.98 -2.19 -7.39
C ASP A 26 -3.48 -1.56 -8.70
N THR A 27 -2.38 -2.08 -9.23
CA THR A 27 -1.78 -1.55 -10.47
C THR A 27 -2.70 -1.78 -11.67
N LEU A 28 -3.31 -2.95 -11.76
CA LEU A 28 -4.30 -3.27 -12.79
C LEU A 28 -5.50 -2.33 -12.71
N PHE A 29 -6.02 -2.06 -11.52
CA PHE A 29 -7.13 -1.13 -11.32
C PHE A 29 -6.77 0.30 -11.77
N ILE A 30 -5.59 0.80 -11.39
CA ILE A 30 -5.14 2.14 -11.81
C ILE A 30 -4.94 2.23 -13.32
N LEU A 31 -4.40 1.18 -13.96
CA LEU A 31 -4.25 1.11 -15.41
C LEU A 31 -5.62 1.10 -16.11
N GLN A 32 -6.58 0.32 -15.61
CA GLN A 32 -7.95 0.31 -16.14
C GLN A 32 -8.62 1.69 -16.00
N LEU A 33 -8.47 2.35 -14.85
CA LEU A 33 -9.00 3.70 -14.63
C LEU A 33 -8.36 4.72 -15.57
N THR A 34 -7.04 4.61 -15.79
CA THR A 34 -6.30 5.47 -16.72
C THR A 34 -6.79 5.28 -18.16
N LEU A 35 -6.98 4.03 -18.58
CA LEU A 35 -7.51 3.70 -19.90
C LEU A 35 -8.93 4.26 -20.09
N LEU A 36 -9.81 4.06 -19.10
CA LEU A 36 -11.19 4.59 -19.11
C LEU A 36 -11.20 6.11 -19.28
N ALA A 37 -10.36 6.83 -18.53
CA ALA A 37 -10.25 8.27 -18.62
C ALA A 37 -9.79 8.73 -20.03
N PHE A 38 -8.81 8.06 -20.63
CA PHE A 38 -8.40 8.35 -22.01
C PHE A 38 -9.49 8.04 -23.03
N SER A 39 -10.24 6.94 -22.87
CA SER A 39 -11.38 6.63 -23.73
C SER A 39 -12.44 7.74 -23.69
N ILE A 40 -12.74 8.27 -22.50
CA ILE A 40 -13.68 9.39 -22.33
C ILE A 40 -13.16 10.65 -23.06
N ILE A 41 -11.89 11.01 -22.86
CA ILE A 41 -11.28 12.17 -23.54
C ILE A 41 -11.36 12.00 -25.07
N LEU A 42 -11.06 10.81 -25.59
CA LEU A 42 -11.14 10.51 -27.03
C LEU A 42 -12.57 10.65 -27.56
N LEU A 43 -13.57 10.14 -26.83
CA LEU A 43 -14.99 10.30 -27.21
C LEU A 43 -15.39 11.77 -27.29
N PHE A 44 -15.04 12.58 -26.29
CA PHE A 44 -15.31 14.02 -26.31
C PHE A 44 -14.58 14.73 -27.46
N SER A 45 -13.34 14.32 -27.77
CA SER A 45 -12.58 14.87 -28.88
C SER A 45 -13.24 14.58 -30.24
N ILE A 46 -13.83 13.39 -30.40
CA ILE A 46 -14.64 13.05 -31.58
C ILE A 46 -15.89 13.94 -31.65
N PHE A 47 -16.61 14.14 -30.54
CA PHE A 47 -17.79 15.03 -30.50
C PHE A 47 -17.44 16.49 -30.83
N SER A 48 -16.22 16.95 -30.54
CA SER A 48 -15.74 18.25 -31.00
C SER A 48 -15.79 18.39 -32.51
N LYS A 49 -15.40 17.33 -33.24
CA LYS A 49 -15.30 17.37 -34.71
C LYS A 49 -16.67 17.55 -35.35
N TYR A 50 -17.72 17.03 -34.72
CA TYR A 50 -19.11 17.19 -35.15
C TYR A 50 -19.74 18.52 -34.69
N ARG A 51 -18.96 19.43 -34.09
CA ARG A 51 -19.42 20.72 -33.55
C ARG A 51 -20.55 20.60 -32.51
N LEU A 52 -20.71 19.43 -31.88
CA LEU A 52 -21.69 19.22 -30.81
C LEU A 52 -21.27 19.95 -29.52
N ILE A 53 -19.96 20.16 -29.35
CA ILE A 53 -19.36 20.68 -28.12
C ILE A 53 -18.32 21.73 -28.48
N SER A 54 -18.26 22.82 -27.70
CA SER A 54 -17.25 23.86 -27.86
C SER A 54 -15.84 23.32 -27.59
N PRO A 55 -14.83 23.66 -28.41
CA PRO A 55 -13.46 23.20 -28.21
C PRO A 55 -12.89 23.65 -26.86
N ILE A 56 -13.33 24.80 -26.33
CA ILE A 56 -12.90 25.29 -25.01
C ILE A 56 -13.30 24.33 -23.89
N PHE A 57 -14.50 23.74 -23.99
CA PHE A 57 -15.04 22.83 -22.98
C PHE A 57 -14.24 21.53 -22.92
N ILE A 58 -13.75 21.06 -24.07
CA ILE A 58 -12.95 19.83 -24.17
C ILE A 58 -11.57 20.03 -23.54
N VAL A 59 -10.98 21.22 -23.68
CA VAL A 59 -9.73 21.56 -22.99
C VAL A 59 -9.92 21.44 -21.48
N TYR A 60 -10.98 22.02 -20.92
CA TYR A 60 -11.27 21.91 -19.49
C TYR A 60 -11.47 20.46 -19.03
N ILE A 61 -12.24 19.67 -19.75
CA ILE A 61 -12.44 18.25 -19.45
C ILE A 61 -11.11 17.48 -19.49
N THR A 62 -10.30 17.73 -20.52
CA THR A 62 -9.01 17.04 -20.69
C THR A 62 -8.06 17.36 -19.55
N VAL A 63 -7.93 18.63 -19.18
CA VAL A 63 -7.10 19.06 -18.05
C VAL A 63 -7.59 18.46 -16.74
N PHE A 64 -8.91 18.44 -16.51
CA PHE A 64 -9.51 17.83 -15.32
C PHE A 64 -9.16 16.34 -15.20
N PHE A 65 -9.36 15.55 -16.27
CA PHE A 65 -9.04 14.12 -16.24
C PHE A 65 -7.54 13.85 -16.11
N LEU A 66 -6.68 14.65 -16.76
CA LEU A 66 -5.23 14.52 -16.60
C LEU A 66 -4.79 14.79 -15.16
N LEU A 67 -5.35 15.83 -14.54
CA LEU A 67 -5.07 16.18 -13.14
C LEU A 67 -5.57 15.07 -12.20
N PHE A 68 -6.76 14.52 -12.46
CA PHE A 68 -7.30 13.40 -11.70
C PHE A 68 -6.40 12.15 -11.78
N ILE A 69 -5.98 11.75 -12.99
CA ILE A 69 -5.05 10.63 -13.19
C ILE A 69 -3.73 10.90 -12.44
N PHE A 70 -3.19 12.11 -12.56
CA PHE A 70 -1.96 12.50 -11.88
C PHE A 70 -2.06 12.35 -10.36
N ILE A 71 -3.16 12.81 -9.76
CA ILE A 71 -3.42 12.66 -8.32
C ILE A 71 -3.46 11.18 -7.92
N VAL A 72 -4.19 10.34 -8.66
CA VAL A 72 -4.29 8.90 -8.37
C VAL A 72 -2.91 8.23 -8.40
N TRP A 73 -2.12 8.53 -9.43
CA TRP A 73 -0.76 8.02 -9.55
C TRP A 73 0.18 8.54 -8.45
N TYR A 74 0.05 9.82 -8.10
CA TYR A 74 0.81 10.42 -7.00
C TYR A 74 0.50 9.73 -5.66
N PHE A 75 -0.78 9.46 -5.36
CA PHE A 75 -1.17 8.72 -4.17
C PHE A 75 -0.60 7.30 -4.16
N LYS A 76 -0.65 6.58 -5.29
CA LYS A 76 -0.03 5.24 -5.41
C LYS A 76 1.47 5.29 -5.17
N TYR A 77 2.16 6.28 -5.74
CA TYR A 77 3.60 6.46 -5.57
C TYR A 77 3.97 6.79 -4.12
N SER A 78 3.25 7.73 -3.50
CA SER A 78 3.43 8.12 -2.10
C SER A 78 3.20 6.93 -1.16
N TYR A 79 2.14 6.14 -1.40
CA TYR A 79 1.85 4.94 -0.62
C TYR A 79 2.97 3.90 -0.72
N SER A 80 3.54 3.72 -1.91
CA SER A 80 4.65 2.79 -2.16
C SER A 80 5.94 3.20 -1.42
N LYS A 81 6.21 4.50 -1.31
CA LYS A 81 7.46 5.02 -0.73
C LYS A 81 7.41 5.24 0.79
N ASN A 82 6.36 5.87 1.32
CA ASN A 82 6.41 6.46 2.67
C ASN A 82 5.78 5.59 3.76
N THR A 83 4.79 4.76 3.43
CA THR A 83 4.00 3.99 4.41
C THR A 83 4.43 2.54 4.57
N ARG A 84 5.46 2.11 3.85
CA ARG A 84 5.91 0.71 3.84
C ARG A 84 6.77 0.42 5.07
N ASP A 85 6.29 -0.47 5.94
CA ASP A 85 7.13 -0.98 7.02
C ASP A 85 8.16 -1.98 6.50
N PHE A 86 9.41 -1.88 6.95
CA PHE A 86 10.50 -2.74 6.47
C PHE A 86 10.37 -4.18 6.99
N TYR A 87 9.67 -4.36 8.12
CA TYR A 87 9.53 -5.65 8.81
C TYR A 87 8.24 -6.40 8.47
N HIS A 88 7.15 -5.69 8.16
CA HIS A 88 5.86 -6.29 7.84
C HIS A 88 5.40 -5.89 6.43
N TRP A 89 5.36 -6.88 5.53
CA TRP A 89 5.15 -6.66 4.10
C TRP A 89 3.71 -6.22 3.77
N ASN A 90 2.74 -6.49 4.64
CA ASN A 90 1.32 -6.24 4.38
C ASN A 90 0.62 -5.39 5.46
N LYS A 91 1.37 -4.70 6.32
CA LYS A 91 0.81 -3.79 7.35
C LYS A 91 1.15 -2.34 7.02
N ARG A 92 0.17 -1.45 7.18
CA ARG A 92 0.43 0.00 7.22
C ARG A 92 1.16 0.30 8.53
N ARG A 93 2.13 1.22 8.51
CA ARG A 93 2.64 1.80 9.75
C ARG A 93 1.50 2.57 10.42
N PHE A 94 0.91 2.01 11.46
CA PHE A 94 0.05 2.77 12.36
C PHE A 94 0.95 3.42 13.42
N THR A 95 0.76 4.71 13.67
CA THR A 95 1.47 5.41 14.75
C THR A 95 1.14 4.71 16.08
N GLY A 96 2.12 4.04 16.69
CA GLY A 96 1.96 3.28 17.95
C GLY A 96 2.18 1.77 17.84
N ASP A 97 2.23 1.19 16.64
CA ASP A 97 2.53 -0.24 16.46
C ASP A 97 4.03 -0.48 16.62
N GLY A 98 4.45 -0.75 17.86
CA GLY A 98 5.86 -0.99 18.20
C GLY A 98 6.37 -0.19 19.40
N GLU A 99 5.53 0.65 20.03
CA GLU A 99 5.73 0.93 21.45
C GLU A 99 5.53 -0.39 22.19
N THR A 100 6.63 -1.12 22.30
CA THR A 100 6.85 -2.00 23.42
C THR A 100 6.55 -1.11 24.60
N THR A 101 5.38 -1.23 25.22
CA THR A 101 5.20 -0.81 26.60
C THR A 101 6.41 -1.40 27.28
N ALA A 102 7.43 -0.58 27.54
CA ALA A 102 8.69 -1.02 28.09
C ALA A 102 8.25 -1.82 29.30
N ILE A 103 8.48 -3.14 29.27
CA ILE A 103 8.09 -4.00 30.39
C ILE A 103 8.64 -3.27 31.61
N PRO A 104 7.78 -2.82 32.55
CA PRO A 104 8.24 -2.00 33.65
C PRO A 104 9.44 -2.71 34.25
N MET A 105 10.55 -2.00 34.50
CA MET A 105 11.80 -2.64 34.95
C MET A 105 11.58 -3.62 36.10
N GLU A 106 10.56 -3.36 36.91
CA GLU A 106 10.04 -4.21 37.97
C GLU A 106 9.69 -5.65 37.52
N VAL A 107 8.94 -5.81 36.42
CA VAL A 107 8.55 -7.12 35.88
C VAL A 107 9.77 -7.84 35.27
N ARG A 108 10.71 -7.09 34.68
CA ARG A 108 11.97 -7.65 34.17
C ARG A 108 12.87 -8.18 35.29
N SER A 109 12.92 -7.48 36.43
CA SER A 109 13.67 -7.93 37.60
C SER A 109 13.05 -9.18 38.24
N ALA A 110 11.72 -9.24 38.31
CA ALA A 110 11.01 -10.40 38.86
C ALA A 110 11.23 -11.67 38.01
N MET A 111 11.21 -11.56 36.68
CA MET A 111 11.50 -12.69 35.80
C MET A 111 12.93 -13.23 35.96
N ASN A 112 13.92 -12.35 36.16
CA ASN A 112 15.30 -12.78 36.35
C ASN A 112 15.52 -13.49 37.70
N ASP A 113 14.80 -13.10 38.77
CA ASP A 113 14.86 -13.80 40.07
C ASP A 113 14.21 -15.18 40.00
N ILE A 114 13.14 -15.34 39.22
CA ILE A 114 12.52 -16.66 39.03
C ILE A 114 13.45 -17.59 38.24
N LEU A 115 14.11 -17.07 37.20
CA LEU A 115 15.03 -17.86 36.38
C LEU A 115 16.30 -18.27 37.12
N SER A 116 16.79 -17.45 38.07
CA SER A 116 17.94 -17.83 38.91
C SER A 116 17.59 -18.94 39.90
N ARG A 117 16.33 -18.99 40.39
CA ARG A 117 15.85 -20.03 41.30
C ARG A 117 15.59 -21.38 40.64
N CYS A 118 15.36 -21.40 39.32
CA CYS A 118 15.11 -22.63 38.56
C CYS A 118 16.38 -23.30 38.01
N ASN A 119 17.57 -22.72 38.21
CA ASN A 119 18.86 -23.31 37.82
C ASN A 119 19.53 -24.03 39.00
N VAL A 120 18.88 -25.09 39.50
CA VAL A 120 19.48 -26.13 40.35
C VAL A 120 19.38 -27.46 39.62
#